data_AF-A0A6I2X3H0-F1
#
_entry.id   AF-A0A6I2X3H0-F1
#
_cell.length_a   1.000
_cell.length_b   1.000
_cell.length_c   1.000
_cell.angle_alpha   90.00
_cell.angle_beta   90.00
_cell.angle_gamma   90.00
#
_symmetry.space_group_name_H-M   'P 1'
#
loop_
_entity.id
_entity.type
_entity.pdbx_description
1 polymer ?
#
loop_
_entity_poly.entity_id
_entity_poly.type
_entity_poly.pdbx_seq_one_letter_code
_entity_poly.pdbx_strand_id
1 'polypeptide(L)'
;MVHLDPRYFSLPCPNFEHGVDTTQQSTSPLFERTKAVKSSLLKRSLIAGAVVATSVATFIPTISAASAATVIAVAGSDTTENVMKSIMEQVSTVDVPTYNVPVYSLNPFTVPADDFCPSVVYSPQGTTGLTAPNQVAPNGSGAGRNALRDFVASSKRYTAGAEVLSSSVEAYAVATPVKGCIDIARSSAYSSGSPAATKGQFYAFALDAVSWASPSSKAPSTLSISDLQKIYNCTYTNWNQVPGGSDGQIQRYLPQAASGTRAYFLSDVLMGAVTDFTAKTNCPAVKILDKNGLEFEENRGDRIPDADLETAILPYSAGQWAYQANNAANPSIDQRKSSTGVVTAIKGINNSAFGKTGSGDNVLNNTGHVAYNDIDGRYQLNDSGWANVDTTADAAGYPITDSNTVQESGKSKTAVDFPGVRLVYNVLHTDSPSYSTARDLVGFNNIDSGAKSTLCSGGFKTTISTFGFSPLTSTANGASNLAGSSCRRYLA
;
A
#
# COMPACT_ATOMS: atom_id res chain seq x y z
N MET A 1 -32.45 -61.99 -34.18
CA MET A 1 -33.34 -61.70 -35.32
C MET A 1 -34.55 -60.95 -34.74
N VAL A 2 -34.78 -59.72 -35.21
CA VAL A 2 -35.97 -58.83 -34.98
C VAL A 2 -36.14 -58.36 -33.52
N HIS A 3 -35.87 -57.13 -33.05
CA HIS A 3 -36.06 -55.73 -33.51
C HIS A 3 -37.51 -55.26 -33.60
N LEU A 4 -38.01 -54.52 -32.59
CA LEU A 4 -38.30 -53.07 -32.66
C LEU A 4 -39.04 -52.54 -31.39
N ASP A 5 -38.56 -51.37 -30.94
CA ASP A 5 -39.13 -50.35 -30.04
C ASP A 5 -40.36 -49.64 -30.72
N PRO A 6 -41.20 -48.72 -30.15
CA PRO A 6 -40.84 -47.76 -29.10
C PRO A 6 -41.90 -47.13 -28.14
N ARG A 7 -41.36 -46.31 -27.22
CA ARG A 7 -41.82 -44.97 -26.76
C ARG A 7 -42.60 -44.79 -25.42
N TYR A 8 -42.12 -43.76 -24.70
CA TYR A 8 -42.74 -42.88 -23.67
C TYR A 8 -42.87 -43.34 -22.21
N PHE A 9 -42.20 -42.62 -21.30
CA PHE A 9 -42.83 -42.06 -20.08
C PHE A 9 -41.99 -40.89 -19.52
N SER A 10 -42.59 -39.69 -19.53
CA SER A 10 -42.21 -38.51 -18.77
C SER A 10 -42.97 -38.49 -17.44
N LEU A 11 -42.34 -38.03 -16.36
CA LEU A 11 -42.99 -37.83 -15.05
C LEU A 11 -43.22 -36.32 -14.80
N PRO A 12 -44.36 -35.93 -14.18
CA PRO A 12 -44.69 -34.52 -13.93
C PRO A 12 -44.26 -34.04 -12.53
N CYS A 13 -43.86 -32.77 -12.44
CA CYS A 13 -43.81 -31.99 -11.20
C CYS A 13 -45.16 -31.27 -10.98
N PRO A 14 -45.62 -31.09 -9.73
CA PRO A 14 -46.88 -30.40 -9.46
C PRO A 14 -46.75 -28.88 -9.45
N ASN A 15 -47.79 -28.24 -9.98
CA ASN A 15 -48.06 -26.81 -9.96
C ASN A 15 -48.36 -26.33 -8.53
N PHE A 16 -47.83 -25.15 -8.18
CA PHE A 16 -48.41 -24.29 -7.15
C PHE A 16 -48.71 -22.93 -7.79
N GLU A 17 -49.99 -22.68 -8.04
CA GLU A 17 -50.54 -21.37 -8.38
C GLU A 17 -50.74 -20.56 -7.10
N HIS A 18 -50.24 -19.33 -7.08
CA HIS A 18 -50.93 -18.22 -6.43
C HIS A 18 -50.52 -16.92 -7.13
N GLY A 19 -51.44 -16.41 -7.95
CA GLY A 19 -51.44 -15.01 -8.34
C GLY A 19 -52.13 -14.18 -7.27
N VAL A 20 -51.51 -13.08 -6.85
CA VAL A 20 -52.19 -11.82 -6.52
C VAL A 20 -51.27 -10.67 -6.94
N ASP A 21 -51.77 -9.91 -7.90
CA ASP A 21 -51.31 -8.61 -8.33
C ASP A 21 -51.68 -7.55 -7.27
N THR A 22 -50.71 -6.78 -6.80
CA THR A 22 -50.92 -5.42 -6.28
C THR A 22 -49.70 -4.56 -6.53
N THR A 23 -49.75 -3.80 -7.62
CA THR A 23 -48.95 -2.57 -7.78
C THR A 23 -49.21 -1.61 -6.62
N GLN A 24 -48.20 -1.35 -5.79
CA GLN A 24 -48.10 -0.12 -5.01
C GLN A 24 -46.77 0.58 -5.31
N GLN A 25 -46.89 1.74 -5.97
CA GLN A 25 -45.85 2.75 -6.09
C GLN A 25 -45.44 3.23 -4.69
N SER A 26 -44.25 2.85 -4.25
CA SER A 26 -43.58 3.47 -3.12
C SER A 26 -42.95 4.78 -3.58
N THR A 27 -43.61 5.90 -3.26
CA THR A 27 -43.02 7.23 -3.31
C THR A 27 -42.13 7.40 -2.08
N SER A 28 -40.82 7.48 -2.31
CA SER A 28 -39.84 7.79 -1.27
C SER A 28 -39.94 9.26 -0.87
N PRO A 29 -40.06 9.63 0.41
CA PRO A 29 -40.00 11.02 0.82
C PRO A 29 -38.55 11.52 0.81
N LEU A 30 -38.32 12.55 0.01
CA LEU A 30 -37.16 13.44 0.08
C LEU A 30 -36.98 13.96 1.51
N PHE A 31 -35.95 13.47 2.21
CA PHE A 31 -35.43 14.13 3.40
C PHE A 31 -34.39 15.16 2.98
N GLU A 32 -34.89 16.36 2.65
CA GLU A 32 -34.09 17.56 2.48
C GLU A 32 -33.69 18.07 3.89
N ARG A 33 -32.46 17.77 4.33
CA ARG A 33 -31.85 18.41 5.50
C ARG A 33 -31.04 19.63 5.05
N THR A 34 -31.71 20.75 4.84
CA THR A 34 -31.08 22.07 4.80
C THR A 34 -30.66 22.46 6.22
N LYS A 35 -29.36 22.32 6.52
CA LYS A 35 -28.77 23.00 7.69
C LYS A 35 -28.64 24.48 7.36
N ALA A 36 -29.54 25.29 7.91
CA ALA A 36 -29.40 26.72 7.98
C ALA A 36 -28.17 27.08 8.84
N VAL A 37 -27.09 27.53 8.20
CA VAL A 37 -26.00 28.24 8.88
C VAL A 37 -26.49 29.66 9.14
N LYS A 38 -26.72 29.98 10.43
CA LYS A 38 -26.97 31.35 10.88
C LYS A 38 -25.74 32.19 10.59
N SER A 39 -25.81 33.07 9.59
CA SER A 39 -24.87 34.16 9.40
C SER A 39 -25.11 35.22 10.48
N SER A 40 -24.16 35.40 11.39
CA SER A 40 -24.23 36.49 12.35
C SER A 40 -23.88 37.81 11.66
N LEU A 41 -24.87 38.69 11.57
CA LEU A 41 -24.76 40.09 11.19
C LEU A 41 -23.76 40.82 12.09
N LEU A 42 -22.54 41.07 11.58
CA LEU A 42 -21.64 42.06 12.15
C LEU A 42 -22.22 43.46 11.87
N LYS A 43 -22.71 44.10 12.94
CA LYS A 43 -23.22 45.47 12.93
C LYS A 43 -22.08 46.45 12.62
N ARG A 44 -22.27 47.26 11.58
CA ARG A 44 -21.50 48.48 11.31
C ARG A 44 -21.67 49.46 12.48
N SER A 45 -20.57 49.80 13.13
CA SER A 45 -20.47 50.93 14.05
C SER A 45 -19.59 51.98 13.38
N LEU A 46 -20.21 53.03 12.86
CA LEU A 46 -19.55 54.19 12.32
C LEU A 46 -19.29 55.15 13.50
N ILE A 47 -18.06 55.21 13.99
CA ILE A 47 -17.64 56.21 14.98
C ILE A 47 -16.82 57.26 14.23
N ALA A 48 -17.40 58.45 14.12
CA ALA A 48 -16.68 59.67 13.76
C ALA A 48 -15.80 60.07 14.95
N GLY A 49 -14.48 59.98 14.78
CA GLY A 49 -13.49 60.40 15.76
C GLY A 49 -12.67 61.57 15.21
N ALA A 50 -12.66 62.67 15.97
CA ALA A 50 -11.98 63.91 15.67
C ALA A 50 -10.45 63.74 15.51
N VAL A 51 -9.88 64.45 14.54
CA VAL A 51 -8.44 64.53 14.28
C VAL A 51 -7.81 65.44 15.34
N VAL A 52 -7.08 64.86 16.30
CA VAL A 52 -6.10 65.57 17.13
C VAL A 52 -4.72 65.24 16.57
N ALA A 53 -4.06 66.23 15.96
CA ALA A 53 -2.71 66.11 15.44
C ALA A 53 -1.72 66.11 16.61
N THR A 54 -1.39 64.92 17.12
CA THR A 54 -0.24 64.70 17.98
C THR A 54 0.73 63.82 17.20
N SER A 55 1.96 64.30 17.00
CA SER A 55 3.03 63.59 16.31
C SER A 55 3.44 62.33 17.09
N VAL A 56 2.74 61.23 16.84
CA VAL A 56 3.09 59.87 17.28
C VAL A 56 4.04 59.30 16.23
N ALA A 57 5.23 58.89 16.66
CA ALA A 57 6.12 58.10 15.82
C ALA A 57 5.39 56.81 15.43
N THR A 58 4.95 56.71 14.18
CA THR A 58 4.35 55.51 13.61
C THR A 58 5.41 54.42 13.58
N PHE A 59 5.43 53.59 14.62
CA PHE A 59 5.96 52.24 14.52
C PHE A 59 5.12 51.54 13.45
N ILE A 60 5.60 51.50 12.23
CA ILE A 60 5.10 50.59 11.21
C ILE A 60 5.61 49.22 11.67
N PRO A 61 4.78 48.33 12.23
CA PRO A 61 5.23 46.97 12.43
C PRO A 61 5.62 46.45 11.05
N THR A 62 6.88 46.04 10.90
CA THR A 62 7.27 45.24 9.75
C THR A 62 6.41 43.98 9.84
N ILE A 63 5.35 43.92 9.05
CA ILE A 63 4.60 42.69 8.84
C ILE A 63 5.59 41.79 8.10
N SER A 64 6.30 40.96 8.85
CA SER A 64 7.10 39.89 8.26
C SER A 64 6.18 39.12 7.33
N ALA A 65 6.61 38.93 6.07
CA ALA A 65 5.88 38.07 5.15
C ALA A 65 5.62 36.74 5.87
N ALA A 66 4.37 36.27 5.83
CA ALA A 66 4.05 34.95 6.37
C ALA A 66 5.01 33.94 5.71
N SER A 67 5.76 33.19 6.54
CA SER A 67 6.59 32.09 6.04
C SER A 67 5.70 31.13 5.27
N ALA A 68 6.19 30.63 4.13
CA ALA A 68 5.44 29.68 3.35
C ALA A 68 5.18 28.44 4.21
N ALA A 69 3.96 27.91 4.17
CA ALA A 69 3.63 26.68 4.88
C ALA A 69 4.58 25.55 4.45
N THR A 70 5.06 24.75 5.40
CA THR A 70 5.88 23.57 5.09
C THR A 70 5.02 22.54 4.36
N VAL A 71 5.42 22.16 3.15
CA VAL A 71 4.71 21.18 2.33
C VAL A 71 5.30 19.81 2.60
N ILE A 72 4.45 18.80 2.82
CA ILE A 72 4.90 17.41 3.02
C ILE A 72 4.48 16.55 1.83
N ALA A 73 5.45 16.10 1.06
CA ALA A 73 5.24 15.19 -0.06
C ALA A 73 5.56 13.74 0.30
N VAL A 74 4.65 12.85 -0.09
CA VAL A 74 4.71 11.42 0.22
C VAL A 74 4.69 10.60 -1.07
N ALA A 75 5.68 9.73 -1.29
CA ALA A 75 5.78 8.92 -2.52
C ALA A 75 6.41 7.53 -2.25
N GLY A 76 6.43 6.64 -3.24
CA GLY A 76 7.03 5.31 -3.12
C GLY A 76 6.00 4.21 -3.29
N SER A 77 6.00 3.20 -2.43
CA SER A 77 5.18 1.99 -2.59
C SER A 77 3.72 2.26 -2.96
N ASP A 78 3.30 1.65 -4.06
CA ASP A 78 1.93 1.52 -4.56
C ASP A 78 1.08 0.63 -3.62
N THR A 79 1.68 -0.43 -3.06
CA THR A 79 1.04 -1.30 -2.05
C THR A 79 0.40 -0.48 -0.92
N THR A 80 1.10 0.53 -0.41
CA THR A 80 0.62 1.37 0.69
C THR A 80 0.07 2.72 0.23
N GLU A 81 -0.03 2.98 -1.07
CA GLU A 81 -0.40 4.30 -1.60
C GLU A 81 -1.78 4.72 -1.12
N ASN A 82 -2.79 3.86 -1.26
CA ASN A 82 -4.17 4.23 -0.98
C ASN A 82 -4.43 4.46 0.52
N VAL A 83 -3.88 3.60 1.38
CA VAL A 83 -3.97 3.77 2.84
C VAL A 83 -3.27 5.04 3.29
N MET A 84 -2.09 5.33 2.75
CA MET A 84 -1.35 6.54 3.10
C MET A 84 -2.00 7.79 2.52
N LYS A 85 -2.59 7.73 1.32
CA LYS A 85 -3.40 8.83 0.78
C LYS A 85 -4.52 9.21 1.74
N SER A 86 -5.31 8.22 2.19
CA SER A 86 -6.42 8.46 3.11
C SER A 86 -5.97 8.96 4.49
N ILE A 87 -4.83 8.48 4.99
CA ILE A 87 -4.24 9.00 6.24
C ILE A 87 -3.78 10.45 6.06
N MET A 88 -3.04 10.74 4.99
CA MET A 88 -2.52 12.08 4.69
C MET A 88 -3.64 13.10 4.52
N GLU A 89 -4.71 12.76 3.78
CA GLU A 89 -5.89 13.62 3.66
C GLU A 89 -6.54 13.95 5.02
N GLN A 90 -6.47 13.05 6.01
CA GLN A 90 -7.02 13.27 7.34
C GLN A 90 -6.10 14.05 8.29
N VAL A 91 -4.77 13.98 8.10
CA VAL A 91 -3.80 14.74 8.92
C VAL A 91 -3.37 16.05 8.29
N SER A 92 -3.68 16.28 7.01
CA SER A 92 -3.36 17.52 6.31
C SER A 92 -4.03 18.70 7.00
N THR A 93 -3.25 19.72 7.34
CA THR A 93 -3.76 20.99 7.86
C THR A 93 -3.42 22.13 6.91
N VAL A 94 -3.93 23.33 7.18
CA VAL A 94 -3.57 24.53 6.41
C VAL A 94 -2.08 24.87 6.61
N ASP A 95 -1.55 24.64 7.81
CA ASP A 95 -0.16 24.95 8.15
C ASP A 95 0.83 23.89 7.68
N VAL A 96 0.36 22.65 7.49
CA VAL A 96 1.16 21.52 7.01
C VAL A 96 0.36 20.75 5.94
N PRO A 97 0.24 21.29 4.72
CA PRO A 97 -0.45 20.61 3.64
C PRO A 97 0.35 19.36 3.21
N THR A 98 -0.34 18.23 3.09
CA THR A 98 0.27 16.98 2.66
C THR A 98 -0.14 16.59 1.24
N TYR A 99 0.80 16.13 0.42
CA TYR A 99 0.58 15.71 -0.96
C TYR A 99 1.05 14.28 -1.17
N ASN A 100 0.10 13.36 -1.33
CA ASN A 100 0.40 11.96 -1.63
C ASN A 100 0.60 11.78 -3.13
N VAL A 101 1.86 11.79 -3.58
CA VAL A 101 2.25 11.60 -4.98
C VAL A 101 1.79 10.20 -5.44
N PRO A 102 0.93 10.12 -6.47
CA PRO A 102 0.46 8.85 -6.99
C PRO A 102 1.58 8.11 -7.72
N VAL A 103 1.69 6.79 -7.53
CA VAL A 103 2.65 5.98 -8.29
C VAL A 103 2.26 5.93 -9.76
N TYR A 104 0.96 5.71 -9.99
CA TYR A 104 0.34 5.70 -11.30
C TYR A 104 -0.61 6.87 -11.42
N SER A 105 -0.16 7.89 -12.13
CA SER A 105 -1.05 8.92 -12.63
C SER A 105 -1.03 8.92 -14.15
N LEU A 106 -2.21 9.04 -14.74
CA LEU A 106 -2.35 9.34 -16.16
C LEU A 106 -2.07 10.82 -16.46
N ASN A 107 -2.17 11.66 -15.43
CA ASN A 107 -2.01 13.10 -15.53
C ASN A 107 -0.80 13.56 -14.68
N PRO A 108 -0.10 14.64 -15.05
CA PRO A 108 0.89 15.23 -14.17
C PRO A 108 0.30 15.62 -12.81
N PHE A 109 1.06 15.41 -11.74
CA PHE A 109 0.68 15.76 -10.37
C PHE A 109 1.65 16.80 -9.81
N THR A 110 1.15 17.93 -9.33
CA THR A 110 2.00 19.03 -8.85
C THR A 110 2.04 19.08 -7.33
N VAL A 111 3.24 19.09 -6.77
CA VAL A 111 3.51 19.45 -5.37
C VAL A 111 3.95 20.92 -5.33
N PRO A 112 3.23 21.80 -4.60
CA PRO A 112 3.61 23.21 -4.49
C PRO A 112 4.98 23.43 -3.88
N ALA A 113 5.53 24.62 -4.11
CA ALA A 113 6.77 25.04 -3.48
C ALA A 113 6.59 25.32 -1.98
N ASP A 114 7.67 25.18 -1.22
CA ASP A 114 7.82 25.66 0.16
C ASP A 114 9.23 26.24 0.40
N ASP A 115 9.59 26.49 1.66
CA ASP A 115 10.88 27.07 2.04
C ASP A 115 12.10 26.16 1.70
N PHE A 116 11.88 24.87 1.44
CA PHE A 116 12.93 23.88 1.20
C PHE A 116 12.93 23.33 -0.22
N CYS A 117 11.86 23.58 -0.97
CA CYS A 117 11.57 22.89 -2.20
C CYS A 117 10.87 23.77 -3.24
N PRO A 118 11.34 23.80 -4.50
CA PRO A 118 10.55 24.41 -5.57
C PRO A 118 9.29 23.59 -5.84
N SER A 119 8.36 24.18 -6.60
CA SER A 119 7.21 23.44 -7.12
C SER A 119 7.71 22.32 -8.03
N VAL A 120 7.25 21.09 -7.81
CA VAL A 120 7.65 19.89 -8.56
C VAL A 120 6.44 19.29 -9.26
N VAL A 121 6.56 19.05 -10.57
CA VAL A 121 5.56 18.29 -11.33
C VAL A 121 6.03 16.85 -11.53
N TYR A 122 5.28 15.92 -10.97
CA TYR A 122 5.46 14.48 -11.13
C TYR A 122 4.68 14.00 -12.35
N SER A 123 5.40 13.56 -13.37
CA SER A 123 4.82 13.05 -14.62
C SER A 123 4.52 11.55 -14.55
N PRO A 124 3.61 11.05 -15.43
CA PRO A 124 3.32 9.63 -15.56
C PRO A 124 4.58 8.76 -15.81
N GLN A 125 4.50 7.48 -15.45
CA GLN A 125 5.53 6.49 -15.77
C GLN A 125 5.80 6.43 -17.28
N GLY A 126 7.06 6.20 -17.65
CA GLY A 126 7.49 6.12 -19.06
C GLY A 126 7.68 7.48 -19.75
N THR A 127 7.39 8.60 -19.09
CA THR A 127 7.66 9.94 -19.64
C THR A 127 9.18 10.15 -19.75
N THR A 128 9.66 10.54 -20.93
CA THR A 128 11.08 10.83 -21.20
C THR A 128 11.30 12.31 -21.48
N GLY A 129 12.55 12.78 -21.43
CA GLY A 129 12.91 14.16 -21.78
C GLY A 129 12.43 15.22 -20.79
N LEU A 130 12.15 14.85 -19.54
CA LEU A 130 11.75 15.80 -18.50
C LEU A 130 12.88 16.75 -18.16
N THR A 131 12.56 18.04 -18.06
CA THR A 131 13.45 19.08 -17.56
C THR A 131 13.18 19.34 -16.08
N ALA A 132 14.24 19.54 -15.30
CA ALA A 132 14.11 19.90 -13.90
C ALA A 132 13.24 21.19 -13.74
N PRO A 133 12.40 21.27 -12.69
CA PRO A 133 12.30 20.33 -11.56
C PRO A 133 11.36 19.14 -11.81
N ASN A 134 10.84 18.96 -13.03
CA ASN A 134 9.89 17.90 -13.35
C ASN A 134 10.57 16.53 -13.39
N GLN A 135 9.86 15.51 -12.92
CA GLN A 135 10.40 14.15 -12.82
C GLN A 135 9.29 13.11 -12.91
N VAL A 136 9.66 11.86 -13.15
CA VAL A 136 8.70 10.74 -13.09
C VAL A 136 8.35 10.46 -11.62
N ALA A 137 7.08 10.14 -11.35
CA ALA A 137 6.65 9.73 -10.02
C ALA A 137 7.49 8.54 -9.50
N PRO A 138 8.00 8.56 -8.26
CA PRO A 138 8.72 7.40 -7.71
C PRO A 138 7.81 6.17 -7.63
N ASN A 139 8.13 5.13 -8.41
CA ASN A 139 7.37 3.89 -8.48
C ASN A 139 8.03 2.74 -7.69
N GLY A 140 7.32 2.25 -6.68
CA GLY A 140 7.77 1.19 -5.80
C GLY A 140 8.53 1.71 -4.57
N SER A 141 8.68 0.83 -3.59
CA SER A 141 9.30 1.14 -2.31
C SER A 141 10.74 1.64 -2.45
N GLY A 142 11.53 0.99 -3.32
CA GLY A 142 12.92 1.37 -3.58
C GLY A 142 13.03 2.75 -4.23
N ALA A 143 12.17 3.07 -5.19
CA ALA A 143 12.18 4.37 -5.86
C ALA A 143 11.79 5.50 -4.90
N GLY A 144 10.76 5.30 -4.06
CA GLY A 144 10.38 6.29 -3.04
C GLY A 144 11.52 6.59 -2.07
N ARG A 145 12.19 5.55 -1.54
CA ARG A 145 13.33 5.73 -0.62
C ARG A 145 14.53 6.39 -1.31
N ASN A 146 14.79 6.05 -2.58
CA ASN A 146 15.83 6.72 -3.36
C ASN A 146 15.49 8.19 -3.62
N ALA A 147 14.23 8.53 -3.90
CA ALA A 147 13.79 9.92 -4.06
C ALA A 147 13.97 10.71 -2.76
N LEU A 148 13.60 10.15 -1.60
CA LEU A 148 13.86 10.76 -0.29
C LEU A 148 15.37 10.96 -0.03
N ARG A 149 16.20 9.95 -0.28
CA ARG A 149 17.66 10.06 -0.13
C ARG A 149 18.23 11.14 -1.04
N ASP A 150 17.82 11.14 -2.30
CA ASP A 150 18.33 12.04 -3.33
C ASP A 150 17.87 13.49 -3.06
N PHE A 151 16.64 13.68 -2.56
CA PHE A 151 16.15 14.96 -2.04
C PHE A 151 17.11 15.49 -0.97
N VAL A 152 17.39 14.73 0.09
CA VAL A 152 18.25 15.18 1.18
C VAL A 152 19.69 15.48 0.73
N ALA A 153 20.22 14.70 -0.21
CA ALA A 153 21.53 14.98 -0.79
C ALA A 153 21.55 16.32 -1.55
N SER A 154 20.44 16.72 -2.13
CA SER A 154 20.28 17.98 -2.87
C SER A 154 19.82 19.17 -2.01
N SER A 155 19.05 18.94 -0.94
CA SER A 155 18.40 19.98 -0.12
C SER A 155 19.37 20.80 0.72
N LYS A 156 20.57 20.27 1.01
CA LYS A 156 21.70 21.01 1.59
C LYS A 156 22.14 22.24 0.78
N ARG A 157 21.54 22.46 -0.40
CA ARG A 157 21.81 23.59 -1.29
C ARG A 157 20.78 24.72 -1.20
N TYR A 158 19.63 24.50 -0.56
CA TYR A 158 18.54 25.49 -0.47
C TYR A 158 18.45 26.19 0.90
N THR A 159 18.99 25.59 1.97
CA THR A 159 18.83 26.09 3.35
C THR A 159 19.84 27.15 3.80
N ALA A 160 20.52 27.80 2.87
CA ALA A 160 21.25 29.01 3.20
C ALA A 160 20.60 30.16 2.45
N GLY A 161 20.28 31.23 3.17
CA GLY A 161 20.43 32.59 2.65
C GLY A 161 21.89 32.87 2.27
N ALA A 162 22.55 31.93 1.60
CA ALA A 162 23.71 32.19 0.80
C ALA A 162 23.25 33.21 -0.21
N GLU A 163 23.72 34.44 -0.02
CA GLU A 163 24.13 35.25 -1.14
C GLU A 163 24.56 34.30 -2.24
N VAL A 164 23.78 34.30 -3.30
CA VAL A 164 24.18 33.87 -4.62
C VAL A 164 25.56 34.47 -4.82
N LEU A 165 26.62 33.68 -4.58
CA LEU A 165 28.00 34.08 -4.83
C LEU A 165 28.08 34.15 -6.36
N SER A 166 27.84 35.36 -6.83
CA SER A 166 27.33 35.76 -8.14
C SER A 166 28.37 35.73 -9.24
N SER A 167 29.17 34.66 -9.31
CA SER A 167 30.09 34.46 -10.43
C SER A 167 30.25 33.02 -10.91
N SER A 168 29.58 32.03 -10.31
CA SER A 168 29.63 30.63 -10.79
C SER A 168 28.27 29.94 -10.93
N VAL A 169 27.17 30.69 -10.83
CA VAL A 169 25.80 30.13 -10.87
C VAL A 169 25.39 29.70 -12.28
N GLU A 170 25.99 30.27 -13.33
CA GLU A 170 25.74 29.82 -14.70
C GLU A 170 26.35 28.44 -15.01
N ALA A 171 27.33 27.97 -14.23
CA ALA A 171 27.97 26.67 -14.44
C ALA A 171 27.35 25.53 -13.63
N TYR A 172 26.59 25.81 -12.56
CA TYR A 172 26.08 24.77 -11.65
C TYR A 172 24.54 24.63 -11.64
N ALA A 173 23.80 25.62 -12.15
CA ALA A 173 22.36 25.53 -12.39
C ALA A 173 21.97 24.54 -13.52
N VAL A 174 22.95 24.02 -14.27
CA VAL A 174 22.73 23.16 -15.44
C VAL A 174 22.93 21.65 -15.14
N ALA A 175 23.56 21.26 -14.02
CA ALA A 175 24.15 19.92 -13.93
C ALA A 175 23.56 18.93 -12.91
N THR A 176 22.72 19.34 -11.96
CA THR A 176 22.10 18.38 -11.03
C THR A 176 20.61 18.66 -10.88
N PRO A 177 19.73 17.86 -11.50
CA PRO A 177 18.30 17.95 -11.34
C PRO A 177 17.94 17.91 -9.85
N VAL A 178 17.01 18.77 -9.41
CA VAL A 178 16.33 18.56 -8.12
C VAL A 178 15.65 17.21 -8.23
N LYS A 179 16.15 16.23 -7.46
CA LYS A 179 15.66 14.85 -7.52
C LYS A 179 14.50 14.66 -6.55
N GLY A 180 13.47 15.46 -6.80
CA GLY A 180 12.24 15.43 -6.05
C GLY A 180 12.29 16.03 -4.68
N CYS A 181 11.12 16.48 -4.27
CA CYS A 181 10.82 17.02 -2.97
C CYS A 181 9.96 15.96 -2.30
N ILE A 182 10.60 14.94 -1.72
CA ILE A 182 9.92 13.84 -1.04
C ILE A 182 10.38 13.84 0.41
N ASP A 183 9.42 14.00 1.32
CA ASP A 183 9.66 14.08 2.76
C ASP A 183 9.42 12.74 3.45
N ILE A 184 8.50 11.94 2.90
CA ILE A 184 8.12 10.62 3.42
C ILE A 184 8.13 9.61 2.28
N ALA A 185 8.95 8.58 2.41
CA ALA A 185 8.94 7.45 1.48
C ALA A 185 8.04 6.33 2.02
N ARG A 186 6.98 6.00 1.28
CA ARG A 186 6.13 4.83 1.51
C ARG A 186 6.90 3.56 1.16
N SER A 187 6.89 2.56 2.03
CA SER A 187 7.67 1.34 1.81
C SER A 187 6.95 0.10 2.31
N SER A 188 6.77 -0.90 1.45
CA SER A 188 6.29 -2.23 1.79
C SER A 188 7.43 -3.23 2.06
N ALA A 189 8.67 -2.74 2.13
CA ALA A 189 9.83 -3.55 2.52
C ALA A 189 10.78 -2.74 3.39
N TYR A 190 11.48 -3.43 4.29
CA TYR A 190 12.66 -2.90 4.93
C TYR A 190 13.87 -3.00 3.98
N SER A 191 14.79 -2.05 4.05
CA SER A 191 16.05 -2.12 3.31
C SER A 191 17.12 -1.33 4.04
N SER A 192 18.27 -1.95 4.26
CA SER A 192 19.42 -1.32 4.91
C SER A 192 20.20 -0.35 3.99
N GLY A 193 19.89 -0.33 2.69
CA GLY A 193 20.71 0.39 1.70
C GLY A 193 20.20 1.78 1.30
N SER A 194 18.95 2.12 1.58
CA SER A 194 18.40 3.41 1.18
C SER A 194 17.13 3.76 1.97
N PRO A 195 17.05 4.95 2.60
CA PRO A 195 18.15 5.90 2.83
C PRO A 195 19.26 5.28 3.69
N ALA A 196 20.45 5.89 3.72
CA ALA A 196 21.63 5.32 4.38
C ALA A 196 21.33 4.89 5.84
N ALA A 197 21.85 3.72 6.24
CA ALA A 197 21.59 3.04 7.52
C ALA A 197 21.47 3.98 8.74
N THR A 198 22.43 4.89 8.90
CA THR A 198 22.52 5.79 10.07
C THR A 198 21.52 6.95 10.06
N LYS A 199 20.85 7.21 8.94
CA LYS A 199 20.00 8.39 8.72
C LYS A 199 18.57 8.04 8.34
N GLY A 200 18.36 6.83 7.83
CA GLY A 200 17.04 6.29 7.57
C GLY A 200 16.33 5.85 8.82
N GLN A 201 15.09 6.33 9.01
CA GLN A 201 14.21 5.88 10.06
C GLN A 201 12.94 5.29 9.46
N PHE A 202 12.67 4.05 9.82
CA PHE A 202 11.53 3.28 9.33
C PHE A 202 10.49 3.22 10.44
N TYR A 203 9.34 3.83 10.22
CA TYR A 203 8.20 3.78 11.12
C TYR A 203 7.18 2.80 10.56
N ALA A 204 7.23 1.55 11.04
CA ALA A 204 6.21 0.56 10.71
C ALA A 204 4.89 0.99 11.32
N PHE A 205 3.80 0.94 10.56
CA PHE A 205 2.47 1.38 11.01
C PHE A 205 1.39 0.31 10.86
N ALA A 206 1.65 -0.73 10.07
CA ALA A 206 0.73 -1.85 9.87
C ALA A 206 1.47 -3.12 9.44
N LEU A 207 0.74 -4.23 9.45
CA LEU A 207 1.11 -5.52 8.90
C LEU A 207 0.41 -5.72 7.56
N ASP A 208 1.14 -6.37 6.67
CA ASP A 208 0.65 -6.92 5.41
C ASP A 208 1.05 -8.39 5.35
N ALA A 209 0.48 -9.15 4.41
CA ALA A 209 1.01 -10.44 4.02
C ALA A 209 1.27 -10.47 2.51
N VAL A 210 2.33 -11.13 2.09
CA VAL A 210 2.63 -11.38 0.68
C VAL A 210 2.39 -12.85 0.40
N SER A 211 1.46 -13.12 -0.52
CA SER A 211 1.18 -14.46 -1.03
C SER A 211 1.39 -14.50 -2.54
N TRP A 212 0.91 -15.57 -3.16
CA TRP A 212 0.72 -15.69 -4.58
C TRP A 212 -0.76 -15.56 -4.94
N ALA A 213 -1.02 -15.16 -6.17
CA ALA A 213 -2.33 -15.13 -6.76
C ALA A 213 -2.28 -15.74 -8.16
N SER A 214 -3.44 -16.19 -8.65
CA SER A 214 -3.58 -16.67 -10.01
C SER A 214 -5.02 -16.48 -10.49
N PRO A 215 -5.24 -15.96 -11.71
CA PRO A 215 -6.54 -16.02 -12.37
C PRO A 215 -6.85 -17.40 -12.96
N SER A 216 -5.87 -18.30 -13.01
CA SER A 216 -6.00 -19.60 -13.66
C SER A 216 -6.97 -20.53 -12.92
N SER A 217 -7.91 -21.09 -13.67
CA SER A 217 -8.75 -22.21 -13.22
C SER A 217 -7.96 -23.52 -13.07
N LYS A 218 -6.75 -23.58 -13.63
CA LYS A 218 -5.87 -24.77 -13.60
C LYS A 218 -4.98 -24.83 -12.36
N ALA A 219 -4.72 -23.68 -11.74
CA ALA A 219 -3.95 -23.58 -10.51
C ALA A 219 -4.69 -24.23 -9.32
N PRO A 220 -4.00 -24.96 -8.43
CA PRO A 220 -4.62 -25.49 -7.21
C PRO A 220 -5.11 -24.35 -6.31
N SER A 221 -5.90 -24.67 -5.27
CA SER A 221 -6.34 -23.70 -4.27
C SER A 221 -5.25 -23.29 -3.27
N THR A 222 -4.23 -24.14 -3.08
CA THR A 222 -3.11 -23.90 -2.16
C THR A 222 -1.79 -24.39 -2.77
N LEU A 223 -0.67 -23.80 -2.35
CA LEU A 223 0.68 -24.24 -2.70
C LEU A 223 1.53 -24.34 -1.44
N SER A 224 2.42 -25.33 -1.34
CA SER A 224 3.50 -25.23 -0.35
C SER A 224 4.55 -24.21 -0.79
N ILE A 225 5.38 -23.73 0.15
CA ILE A 225 6.55 -22.91 -0.21
C ILE A 225 7.48 -23.65 -1.17
N SER A 226 7.64 -24.97 -0.99
CA SER A 226 8.45 -25.79 -1.90
C SER A 226 7.87 -25.79 -3.32
N ASP A 227 6.55 -25.87 -3.47
CA ASP A 227 5.91 -25.82 -4.79
C ASP A 227 6.07 -24.45 -5.44
N LEU A 228 5.93 -23.36 -4.66
CA LEU A 228 6.24 -22.01 -5.13
C LEU A 228 7.69 -21.88 -5.60
N GLN A 229 8.65 -22.38 -4.84
CA GLN A 229 10.06 -22.39 -5.24
C GLN A 229 10.27 -23.20 -6.53
N LYS A 230 9.65 -24.38 -6.65
CA LYS A 230 9.71 -25.22 -7.86
C LYS A 230 9.07 -24.54 -9.08
N ILE A 231 7.98 -23.81 -8.90
CA ILE A 231 7.38 -23.02 -9.97
C ILE A 231 8.36 -21.92 -10.39
N TYR A 232 8.82 -21.10 -9.44
CA TYR A 232 9.65 -19.94 -9.74
C TYR A 232 11.07 -20.29 -10.19
N ASN A 233 11.60 -21.48 -9.89
CA ASN A 233 12.90 -21.96 -10.40
C ASN A 233 12.81 -22.78 -11.70
N CYS A 234 11.61 -22.92 -12.29
CA CYS A 234 11.31 -23.71 -13.48
C CYS A 234 11.39 -25.25 -13.34
N THR A 235 11.28 -25.78 -12.12
CA THR A 235 11.09 -27.22 -11.92
C THR A 235 9.66 -27.63 -12.27
N TYR A 236 8.67 -26.80 -11.88
CA TYR A 236 7.28 -26.91 -12.30
C TYR A 236 6.97 -25.83 -13.34
N THR A 237 6.62 -26.28 -14.53
CA THR A 237 6.31 -25.45 -15.71
C THR A 237 4.89 -25.69 -16.23
N ASN A 238 4.15 -26.65 -15.66
CA ASN A 238 2.75 -26.93 -15.91
C ASN A 238 2.02 -27.16 -14.58
N TRP A 239 0.79 -26.68 -14.47
CA TRP A 239 -0.04 -26.80 -13.28
C TRP A 239 -0.32 -28.25 -12.88
N ASN A 240 -0.34 -29.21 -13.81
CA ASN A 240 -0.49 -30.64 -13.48
C ASN A 240 0.71 -31.26 -12.76
N GLN A 241 1.86 -30.57 -12.70
CA GLN A 241 3.03 -31.00 -11.92
C GLN A 241 2.92 -30.59 -10.45
N VAL A 242 1.96 -29.72 -10.15
CA VAL A 242 1.68 -29.23 -8.81
C VAL A 242 0.55 -30.07 -8.21
N PRO A 243 0.65 -30.53 -6.95
CA PRO A 243 -0.45 -31.23 -6.28
C PRO A 243 -1.76 -30.44 -6.32
N GLY A 244 -2.82 -31.07 -6.84
CA GLY A 244 -4.14 -30.45 -6.98
C GLY A 244 -4.33 -29.50 -8.18
N GLY A 245 -3.31 -29.28 -9.00
CA GLY A 245 -3.43 -28.56 -10.27
C GLY A 245 -3.91 -29.46 -11.42
N SER A 246 -4.38 -28.84 -12.50
CA SER A 246 -4.78 -29.53 -13.75
C SER A 246 -3.92 -29.07 -14.92
N ASP A 247 -4.04 -29.71 -16.10
CA ASP A 247 -3.15 -29.40 -17.22
C ASP A 247 -3.26 -27.95 -17.71
N GLY A 248 -2.10 -27.28 -17.80
CA GLY A 248 -1.94 -25.91 -18.28
C GLY A 248 -0.52 -25.37 -18.01
N GLN A 249 0.12 -24.77 -19.02
CA GLN A 249 1.45 -24.17 -18.86
C GLN A 249 1.42 -23.06 -17.78
N ILE A 250 2.53 -22.89 -17.04
CA ILE A 250 2.68 -21.82 -16.05
C ILE A 250 3.46 -20.65 -16.65
N GLN A 251 2.88 -19.45 -16.56
CA GLN A 251 3.55 -18.19 -16.85
C GLN A 251 3.78 -17.42 -15.55
N ARG A 252 5.05 -17.19 -15.23
CA ARG A 252 5.46 -16.48 -14.01
C ARG A 252 5.49 -14.98 -14.26
N TYR A 253 5.00 -14.20 -13.30
CA TYR A 253 5.07 -12.75 -13.28
C TYR A 253 5.81 -12.28 -12.03
N LEU A 254 6.61 -11.23 -12.18
CA LEU A 254 7.18 -10.51 -11.04
C LEU A 254 6.98 -9.00 -11.24
N PRO A 255 6.72 -8.26 -10.15
CA PRO A 255 6.70 -6.81 -10.20
C PRO A 255 8.03 -6.18 -10.65
N GLN A 256 8.02 -4.87 -10.88
CA GLN A 256 9.20 -4.06 -11.13
C GLN A 256 10.28 -4.23 -10.06
N ALA A 257 11.54 -4.00 -10.43
CA ALA A 257 12.69 -4.30 -9.55
C ALA A 257 12.69 -3.49 -8.24
N ALA A 258 12.08 -2.30 -8.24
CA ALA A 258 11.97 -1.43 -7.06
C ALA A 258 10.78 -1.79 -6.13
N SER A 259 9.98 -2.81 -6.48
CA SER A 259 8.84 -3.25 -5.69
C SER A 259 9.29 -3.86 -4.35
N GLY A 260 8.69 -3.37 -3.27
CA GLY A 260 8.90 -3.95 -1.94
C GLY A 260 8.26 -5.34 -1.82
N THR A 261 7.13 -5.55 -2.52
CA THR A 261 6.43 -6.83 -2.61
C THR A 261 7.27 -7.88 -3.33
N ARG A 262 7.90 -7.51 -4.45
CA ARG A 262 8.87 -8.39 -5.11
C ARG A 262 10.03 -8.72 -4.20
N ALA A 263 10.68 -7.71 -3.61
CA ALA A 263 11.85 -7.92 -2.77
C ALA A 263 11.54 -8.92 -1.64
N TYR A 264 10.46 -8.68 -0.90
CA TYR A 264 10.01 -9.54 0.19
C TYR A 264 9.59 -10.94 -0.28
N PHE A 265 8.88 -11.05 -1.41
CA PHE A 265 8.50 -12.35 -1.97
C PHE A 265 9.74 -13.20 -2.29
N LEU A 266 10.77 -12.60 -2.90
CA LEU A 266 11.98 -13.33 -3.26
C LEU A 266 12.83 -13.69 -2.02
N SER A 267 13.01 -12.77 -1.08
CA SER A 267 13.87 -13.00 0.09
C SER A 267 13.21 -13.87 1.16
N ASP A 268 11.94 -13.62 1.49
CA ASP A 268 11.30 -14.19 2.68
C ASP A 268 10.29 -15.30 2.31
N VAL A 269 9.50 -15.13 1.24
CA VAL A 269 8.53 -16.17 0.83
C VAL A 269 9.23 -17.30 0.07
N LEU A 270 10.08 -16.98 -0.91
CA LEU A 270 10.89 -17.96 -1.64
C LEU A 270 12.20 -18.29 -0.92
N MET A 271 12.48 -17.67 0.22
CA MET A 271 13.66 -17.92 1.07
C MET A 271 15.00 -17.74 0.31
N GLY A 272 15.05 -16.83 -0.66
CA GLY A 272 16.23 -16.60 -1.50
C GLY A 272 16.60 -17.75 -2.44
N ALA A 273 15.76 -18.78 -2.56
CA ALA A 273 16.06 -19.98 -3.34
C ALA A 273 15.99 -19.77 -4.87
N VAL A 274 15.49 -18.62 -5.33
CA VAL A 274 15.32 -18.30 -6.75
C VAL A 274 16.12 -17.06 -7.12
N THR A 275 17.15 -17.26 -7.93
CA THR A 275 18.07 -16.19 -8.39
C THR A 275 18.09 -16.02 -9.91
N ASP A 276 17.56 -16.99 -10.66
CA ASP A 276 17.54 -17.01 -12.13
C ASP A 276 16.10 -16.93 -12.66
N PHE A 277 15.81 -15.84 -13.37
CA PHE A 277 14.50 -15.55 -13.96
C PHE A 277 14.51 -15.64 -15.49
N THR A 278 15.60 -16.13 -16.09
CA THR A 278 15.74 -16.29 -17.54
C THR A 278 14.84 -17.41 -18.08
N ALA A 279 14.58 -17.39 -19.39
CA ALA A 279 13.85 -18.46 -20.06
C ALA A 279 14.65 -19.76 -20.04
N LYS A 280 13.96 -20.89 -19.85
CA LYS A 280 14.51 -22.24 -20.03
C LYS A 280 13.66 -23.00 -21.06
N THR A 281 14.18 -24.09 -21.63
CA THR A 281 13.57 -24.82 -22.76
C THR A 281 12.06 -25.09 -22.61
N ASN A 282 11.57 -25.34 -21.40
CA ASN A 282 10.14 -25.60 -21.13
C ASN A 282 9.51 -24.61 -20.14
N CYS A 283 10.20 -23.51 -19.85
CA CYS A 283 9.79 -22.54 -18.85
C CYS A 283 9.89 -21.13 -19.45
N PRO A 284 8.77 -20.48 -19.76
CA PRO A 284 8.77 -19.11 -20.23
C PRO A 284 9.55 -18.21 -19.26
N ALA A 285 10.26 -17.20 -19.79
CA ALA A 285 10.87 -16.17 -18.95
C ALA A 285 9.82 -15.56 -18.02
N VAL A 286 10.27 -15.11 -16.84
CA VAL A 286 9.40 -14.31 -15.99
C VAL A 286 9.01 -13.04 -16.76
N LYS A 287 7.71 -12.77 -16.84
CA LYS A 287 7.19 -11.53 -17.40
C LYS A 287 7.27 -10.43 -16.34
N ILE A 288 7.95 -9.35 -16.71
CA ILE A 288 8.06 -8.12 -15.92
C ILE A 288 7.33 -6.96 -16.59
N LEU A 289 6.72 -7.19 -17.75
CA LEU A 289 5.92 -6.22 -18.48
C LEU A 289 4.46 -6.64 -18.46
N ASP A 290 3.59 -5.65 -18.44
CA ASP A 290 2.15 -5.81 -18.47
C ASP A 290 1.58 -5.85 -19.91
N LYS A 291 0.26 -6.00 -20.05
CA LYS A 291 -0.42 -6.04 -21.35
C LYS A 291 -0.26 -4.78 -22.21
N ASN A 292 0.23 -3.68 -21.63
CA ASN A 292 0.50 -2.42 -22.32
C ASN A 292 2.01 -2.18 -22.52
N GLY A 293 2.87 -3.13 -22.16
CA GLY A 293 4.32 -3.00 -22.26
C GLY A 293 4.94 -2.09 -21.19
N LEU A 294 4.20 -1.74 -20.13
CA LEU A 294 4.75 -1.06 -18.95
C LEU A 294 5.29 -2.08 -17.97
N GLU A 295 6.12 -1.64 -17.02
CA GLU A 295 6.53 -2.54 -15.93
C GLU A 295 5.30 -3.09 -15.19
N PHE A 296 5.31 -4.39 -14.95
CA PHE A 296 4.27 -5.08 -14.22
C PHE A 296 4.34 -4.67 -12.76
N GLU A 297 3.20 -4.36 -12.19
CA GLU A 297 3.09 -3.87 -10.81
C GLU A 297 2.53 -4.95 -9.91
N GLU A 298 2.92 -4.93 -8.63
CA GLU A 298 2.18 -5.71 -7.67
C GLU A 298 0.70 -5.27 -7.65
N ASN A 299 -0.18 -6.21 -7.30
CA ASN A 299 -1.60 -5.93 -7.09
C ASN A 299 -2.41 -5.51 -8.33
N ARG A 300 -1.89 -5.73 -9.55
CA ARG A 300 -2.55 -5.39 -10.83
C ARG A 300 -2.92 -6.63 -11.65
N GLY A 301 -3.92 -7.37 -11.18
CA GLY A 301 -4.47 -8.52 -11.93
C GLY A 301 -5.11 -8.11 -13.26
N ASP A 302 -5.63 -6.88 -13.34
CA ASP A 302 -6.21 -6.26 -14.54
C ASP A 302 -5.22 -6.08 -15.70
N ARG A 303 -3.92 -6.15 -15.40
CA ARG A 303 -2.83 -5.89 -16.33
C ARG A 303 -2.16 -7.14 -16.90
N ILE A 304 -2.61 -8.32 -16.47
CA ILE A 304 -2.23 -9.59 -17.10
C ILE A 304 -2.84 -9.62 -18.52
N PRO A 305 -2.06 -9.93 -19.57
CA PRO A 305 -2.57 -10.15 -20.91
C PRO A 305 -3.64 -11.25 -20.93
N ASP A 306 -4.71 -11.06 -21.70
CA ASP A 306 -5.83 -12.01 -21.72
C ASP A 306 -5.37 -13.44 -22.10
N ALA A 307 -4.35 -13.56 -22.96
CA ALA A 307 -3.75 -14.84 -23.36
C ALA A 307 -3.04 -15.59 -22.22
N ASP A 308 -2.68 -14.91 -21.12
CA ASP A 308 -1.99 -15.50 -19.98
C ASP A 308 -2.91 -15.75 -18.78
N LEU A 309 -4.20 -15.40 -18.84
CA LEU A 309 -5.07 -15.48 -17.66
C LEU A 309 -5.18 -16.90 -17.08
N GLU A 310 -5.19 -17.92 -17.94
CA GLU A 310 -5.23 -19.32 -17.53
C GLU A 310 -3.85 -19.92 -17.17
N THR A 311 -2.76 -19.16 -17.32
CA THR A 311 -1.38 -19.64 -17.08
C THR A 311 -0.66 -18.84 -15.99
N ALA A 312 -1.13 -17.64 -15.69
CA ALA A 312 -0.41 -16.67 -14.85
C ALA A 312 -0.34 -17.06 -13.37
N ILE A 313 0.82 -16.83 -12.77
CA ILE A 313 1.06 -16.78 -11.32
C ILE A 313 1.91 -15.55 -10.99
N LEU A 314 1.56 -14.85 -9.91
CA LEU A 314 2.21 -13.61 -9.49
C LEU A 314 2.23 -13.48 -7.96
N PRO A 315 3.19 -12.76 -7.37
CA PRO A 315 3.10 -12.33 -5.98
C PRO A 315 2.04 -11.23 -5.82
N TYR A 316 1.37 -11.19 -4.67
CA TYR A 316 0.28 -10.25 -4.41
C TYR A 316 0.25 -9.87 -2.91
N SER A 317 0.04 -8.60 -2.59
CA SER A 317 -0.22 -8.13 -1.22
C SER A 317 -1.63 -8.54 -0.79
N ALA A 318 -1.74 -9.29 0.28
CA ALA A 318 -2.99 -9.73 0.86
C ALA A 318 -3.84 -8.55 1.36
N GLY A 319 -3.23 -7.54 1.97
CA GLY A 319 -3.95 -6.34 2.39
C GLY A 319 -4.56 -5.59 1.21
N GLN A 320 -3.76 -5.37 0.16
CA GLN A 320 -4.26 -4.71 -1.04
C GLN A 320 -5.31 -5.57 -1.77
N TRP A 321 -5.15 -6.89 -1.83
CA TRP A 321 -6.17 -7.79 -2.37
C TRP A 321 -7.49 -7.67 -1.60
N ALA A 322 -7.43 -7.68 -0.27
CA ALA A 322 -8.61 -7.56 0.60
C ALA A 322 -9.32 -6.21 0.39
N TYR A 323 -8.57 -5.12 0.28
CA TYR A 323 -9.13 -3.81 -0.06
C TYR A 323 -9.85 -3.82 -1.40
N GLN A 324 -9.22 -4.37 -2.45
CA GLN A 324 -9.83 -4.49 -3.77
C GLN A 324 -11.08 -5.38 -3.75
N ALA A 325 -11.06 -6.46 -2.96
CA ALA A 325 -12.19 -7.36 -2.77
C ALA A 325 -13.39 -6.67 -2.10
N ASN A 326 -13.14 -5.90 -1.05
CA ASN A 326 -14.15 -5.11 -0.36
C ASN A 326 -14.75 -3.99 -1.22
N ASN A 327 -14.07 -3.64 -2.31
CA ASN A 327 -14.49 -2.61 -3.25
C ASN A 327 -14.78 -3.18 -4.65
N ALA A 328 -15.17 -4.46 -4.74
CA ALA A 328 -15.34 -5.19 -6.00
C ALA A 328 -16.37 -4.59 -6.99
N ALA A 329 -17.23 -3.70 -6.51
CA ALA A 329 -18.20 -2.95 -7.31
C ALA A 329 -17.60 -1.71 -7.99
N ASN A 330 -16.43 -1.24 -7.55
CA ASN A 330 -15.75 -0.09 -8.12
C ASN A 330 -14.52 -0.53 -8.93
N PRO A 331 -14.58 -0.61 -10.27
CA PRO A 331 -13.47 -1.10 -11.10
C PRO A 331 -12.26 -0.17 -11.12
N SER A 332 -12.38 1.08 -10.66
CA SER A 332 -11.20 1.95 -10.46
C SER A 332 -10.37 1.54 -9.25
N ILE A 333 -10.99 0.84 -8.29
CA ILE A 333 -10.35 0.31 -7.08
C ILE A 333 -10.05 -1.19 -7.24
N ASP A 334 -11.02 -2.00 -7.67
CA ASP A 334 -10.85 -3.45 -7.87
C ASP A 334 -10.07 -3.75 -9.15
N GLN A 335 -8.76 -3.84 -9.00
CA GLN A 335 -7.78 -4.13 -10.04
C GLN A 335 -7.41 -5.62 -10.10
N ARG A 336 -8.19 -6.50 -9.44
CA ARG A 336 -8.01 -7.96 -9.53
C ARG A 336 -8.59 -8.53 -10.81
N LYS A 337 -9.60 -7.86 -11.38
CA LYS A 337 -10.37 -8.31 -12.55
C LYS A 337 -9.67 -7.93 -13.86
N SER A 338 -9.45 -8.92 -14.70
CA SER A 338 -9.04 -8.69 -16.10
C SER A 338 -10.15 -8.08 -16.95
N SER A 339 -9.82 -7.72 -18.19
CA SER A 339 -10.77 -7.21 -19.20
C SER A 339 -11.93 -8.18 -19.45
N THR A 340 -11.71 -9.48 -19.26
CA THR A 340 -12.69 -10.55 -19.46
C THR A 340 -13.50 -10.87 -18.20
N GLY A 341 -13.26 -10.15 -17.09
CA GLY A 341 -13.94 -10.35 -15.81
C GLY A 341 -13.34 -11.45 -14.93
N VAL A 342 -12.29 -12.15 -15.40
CA VAL A 342 -11.59 -13.17 -14.60
C VAL A 342 -10.89 -12.48 -13.42
N VAL A 343 -11.21 -12.94 -12.20
CA VAL A 343 -10.66 -12.41 -10.95
C VAL A 343 -9.36 -13.14 -10.63
N THR A 344 -8.30 -12.37 -10.43
CA THR A 344 -7.07 -12.87 -9.82
C THR A 344 -7.34 -13.16 -8.34
N ALA A 345 -7.48 -14.44 -8.01
CA ALA A 345 -7.73 -14.88 -6.63
C ALA A 345 -6.40 -14.98 -5.87
N ILE A 346 -6.33 -14.38 -4.69
CA ILE A 346 -5.28 -14.70 -3.74
C ILE A 346 -5.50 -16.12 -3.23
N LYS A 347 -4.42 -16.89 -3.12
CA LYS A 347 -4.49 -18.31 -2.76
C LYS A 347 -3.62 -18.59 -1.54
N GLY A 348 -3.89 -19.72 -0.89
CA GLY A 348 -3.23 -20.10 0.37
C GLY A 348 -1.80 -20.59 0.18
N ILE A 349 -0.98 -20.40 1.21
CA ILE A 349 0.33 -21.04 1.36
C ILE A 349 0.20 -22.15 2.40
N ASN A 350 0.42 -23.39 1.99
CA ASN A 350 0.43 -24.54 2.88
C ASN A 350 1.78 -24.65 3.60
N ASN A 351 1.76 -24.51 4.93
CA ASN A 351 2.96 -24.49 5.76
C ASN A 351 3.32 -25.85 6.41
N SER A 352 2.72 -26.96 5.96
CA SER A 352 2.93 -28.31 6.54
C SER A 352 4.39 -28.79 6.59
N ALA A 353 5.30 -28.13 5.85
CA ALA A 353 6.72 -28.48 5.79
C ALA A 353 7.58 -27.93 6.95
N PHE A 354 7.09 -27.04 7.81
CA PHE A 354 7.88 -26.44 8.90
C PHE A 354 7.99 -27.28 10.19
N GLY A 355 7.73 -28.59 10.12
CA GLY A 355 8.28 -29.55 11.09
C GLY A 355 7.74 -29.50 12.52
N LYS A 356 6.63 -28.82 12.80
CA LYS A 356 5.92 -28.98 14.08
C LYS A 356 5.15 -30.30 14.09
N THR A 357 5.83 -31.40 14.38
CA THR A 357 5.26 -32.75 14.58
C THR A 357 4.73 -32.95 16.00
N GLY A 358 4.18 -31.89 16.63
CA GLY A 358 3.53 -31.98 17.93
C GLY A 358 2.03 -32.19 17.75
N SER A 359 1.48 -33.30 18.22
CA SER A 359 0.09 -33.76 18.03
C SER A 359 -0.99 -32.93 18.75
N GLY A 360 -0.77 -31.63 18.94
CA GLY A 360 -1.71 -30.70 19.57
C GLY A 360 -1.74 -29.31 18.94
N ASP A 361 -0.85 -29.01 18.00
CA ASP A 361 -0.88 -27.75 17.27
C ASP A 361 -1.69 -27.96 15.99
N ASN A 362 -2.80 -27.24 15.89
CA ASN A 362 -3.54 -27.08 14.64
C ASN A 362 -2.53 -26.81 13.53
N VAL A 363 -2.34 -27.78 12.64
CA VAL A 363 -1.66 -27.58 11.36
C VAL A 363 -2.51 -26.56 10.64
N LEU A 364 -2.16 -25.28 10.76
CA LEU A 364 -2.84 -24.18 10.10
C LEU A 364 -2.51 -24.28 8.61
N ASN A 365 -3.22 -25.18 7.94
CA ASN A 365 -3.46 -25.13 6.51
C ASN A 365 -4.30 -23.88 6.26
N ASN A 366 -3.66 -22.72 6.29
CA ASN A 366 -4.36 -21.51 5.97
C ASN A 366 -4.67 -21.52 4.48
N THR A 367 -5.92 -21.80 4.17
CA THR A 367 -6.45 -21.84 2.81
C THR A 367 -6.40 -20.46 2.14
N GLY A 368 -6.13 -19.37 2.89
CA GLY A 368 -5.82 -18.06 2.34
C GLY A 368 -5.32 -17.04 3.38
N HIS A 369 -4.30 -16.23 3.02
CA HIS A 369 -3.88 -15.08 3.84
C HIS A 369 -4.95 -14.00 4.02
N VAL A 370 -6.09 -14.15 3.35
CA VAL A 370 -7.28 -13.31 3.45
C VAL A 370 -8.48 -14.21 3.67
N ALA A 371 -9.35 -13.87 4.61
CA ALA A 371 -10.63 -14.52 4.85
C ALA A 371 -11.77 -13.49 4.88
N TYR A 372 -12.99 -13.94 4.60
CA TYR A 372 -14.18 -13.10 4.75
C TYR A 372 -14.64 -13.15 6.21
N ASN A 373 -14.83 -11.99 6.81
CA ASN A 373 -15.37 -11.84 8.15
C ASN A 373 -16.88 -11.62 8.04
N ASP A 374 -17.66 -12.62 8.43
CA ASP A 374 -19.12 -12.61 8.34
C ASP A 374 -19.78 -11.53 9.21
N ILE A 375 -19.07 -11.00 10.22
CA ILE A 375 -19.64 -10.00 11.15
C ILE A 375 -19.64 -8.61 10.54
N ASP A 376 -18.50 -8.19 9.99
CA ASP A 376 -18.37 -6.86 9.39
C ASP A 376 -18.60 -6.87 7.88
N GLY A 377 -18.76 -8.07 7.30
CA GLY A 377 -19.00 -8.30 5.89
C GLY A 377 -17.81 -7.93 5.02
N ARG A 378 -16.58 -8.14 5.50
CA ARG A 378 -15.35 -7.70 4.83
C ARG A 378 -14.29 -8.78 4.77
N TYR A 379 -13.53 -8.78 3.68
CA TYR A 379 -12.26 -9.49 3.58
C TYR A 379 -11.18 -8.81 4.43
N GLN A 380 -10.45 -9.60 5.20
CA GLN A 380 -9.38 -9.18 6.12
C GLN A 380 -8.23 -10.18 6.11
N LEU A 381 -7.06 -9.73 6.56
CA LEU A 381 -5.92 -10.63 6.78
C LEU A 381 -6.29 -11.72 7.78
N ASN A 382 -5.92 -12.96 7.47
CA ASN A 382 -6.24 -14.13 8.28
C ASN A 382 -4.98 -14.89 8.69
N ASP A 383 -4.88 -15.20 9.98
CA ASP A 383 -3.84 -16.08 10.56
C ASP A 383 -4.45 -17.41 11.04
N SER A 384 -5.73 -17.42 11.42
CA SER A 384 -6.34 -18.57 12.09
C SER A 384 -6.43 -19.82 11.20
N GLY A 385 -6.27 -19.68 9.88
CA GLY A 385 -6.44 -20.76 8.91
C GLY A 385 -7.90 -21.12 8.61
N TRP A 386 -8.84 -20.35 9.13
CA TRP A 386 -10.27 -20.60 8.99
C TRP A 386 -10.80 -19.88 7.75
N ALA A 387 -11.77 -20.48 7.06
CA ALA A 387 -12.44 -19.79 5.94
C ALA A 387 -13.21 -18.53 6.41
N ASN A 388 -13.69 -18.55 7.66
CA ASN A 388 -14.42 -17.47 8.33
C ASN A 388 -13.80 -17.23 9.72
N VAL A 389 -13.60 -15.98 10.12
CA VAL A 389 -12.95 -15.61 11.41
C VAL A 389 -13.90 -15.91 12.59
N ASP A 390 -13.47 -16.75 13.55
CA ASP A 390 -14.22 -17.02 14.79
C ASP A 390 -14.00 -15.89 15.80
N THR A 391 -15.08 -15.15 16.05
CA THR A 391 -15.07 -13.91 16.83
C THR A 391 -15.16 -14.12 18.33
N THR A 392 -15.39 -15.34 18.79
CA THR A 392 -15.32 -15.65 20.23
C THR A 392 -13.87 -15.73 20.72
N ALA A 393 -12.94 -16.07 19.82
CA ALA A 393 -11.51 -16.12 20.11
C ALA A 393 -10.79 -14.77 19.85
N ASP A 394 -11.24 -14.00 18.86
CA ASP A 394 -10.62 -12.73 18.44
C ASP A 394 -11.59 -11.54 18.49
N ALA A 395 -11.98 -11.13 19.71
CA ALA A 395 -12.86 -9.98 19.92
C ALA A 395 -12.31 -8.65 19.36
N ALA A 396 -11.01 -8.59 19.00
CA ALA A 396 -10.36 -7.43 18.38
C ALA A 396 -10.25 -7.52 16.84
N GLY A 397 -10.62 -8.65 16.21
CA GLY A 397 -10.90 -8.75 14.77
C GLY A 397 -9.71 -8.76 13.82
N TYR A 398 -8.47 -8.94 14.26
CA TYR A 398 -7.32 -9.09 13.35
C TYR A 398 -6.39 -10.20 13.84
N PRO A 399 -6.43 -11.38 13.21
CA PRO A 399 -5.67 -12.54 13.66
C PRO A 399 -4.15 -12.35 13.48
N ILE A 400 -3.70 -11.60 12.46
CA ILE A 400 -2.26 -11.35 12.27
C ILE A 400 -1.76 -10.27 13.23
N THR A 401 -0.83 -10.65 14.10
CA THR A 401 -0.12 -9.79 15.03
C THR A 401 1.37 -9.61 14.64
N ASP A 402 2.06 -8.72 15.34
CA ASP A 402 3.51 -8.52 15.17
C ASP A 402 4.34 -9.79 15.38
N SER A 403 3.85 -10.70 16.24
CA SER A 403 4.54 -11.96 16.56
C SER A 403 4.67 -12.87 15.33
N ASN A 404 3.78 -12.71 14.36
CA ASN A 404 3.73 -13.45 13.10
C ASN A 404 4.79 -12.97 12.08
N THR A 405 5.52 -11.87 12.33
CA THR A 405 6.57 -11.35 11.42
C THR A 405 7.94 -11.99 11.65
N VAL A 406 8.72 -12.14 10.56
CA VAL A 406 10.10 -12.70 10.58
C VAL A 406 11.16 -11.68 10.99
N GLN A 407 10.91 -10.38 10.75
CA GLN A 407 11.89 -9.30 10.91
C GLN A 407 11.40 -8.23 11.88
N GLU A 408 11.56 -8.47 13.17
CA GLU A 408 11.88 -7.36 14.08
C GLU A 408 13.40 -7.17 14.01
N SER A 409 13.88 -6.16 13.28
CA SER A 409 15.27 -5.65 13.36
C SER A 409 16.42 -6.62 13.01
N GLY A 410 16.36 -7.34 11.89
CA GLY A 410 17.52 -8.11 11.40
C GLY A 410 17.86 -9.38 12.19
N LYS A 411 16.97 -9.83 13.07
CA LYS A 411 17.05 -11.16 13.69
C LYS A 411 16.27 -12.15 12.83
N SER A 412 16.96 -13.13 12.26
CA SER A 412 16.33 -14.27 11.59
C SER A 412 15.59 -15.09 12.64
N LYS A 413 14.24 -15.08 12.62
CA LYS A 413 13.47 -16.10 13.33
C LYS A 413 13.65 -17.43 12.58
N THR A 414 14.11 -18.45 13.28
CA THR A 414 14.32 -19.82 12.76
C THR A 414 13.01 -20.57 12.48
N ALA A 415 11.87 -20.06 12.96
CA ALA A 415 10.54 -20.53 12.58
C ALA A 415 9.60 -19.32 12.54
N VAL A 416 8.90 -19.14 11.42
CA VAL A 416 7.77 -18.22 11.34
C VAL A 416 6.50 -19.03 11.23
N ASP A 417 5.57 -18.74 12.13
CA ASP A 417 4.26 -19.37 12.13
C ASP A 417 3.49 -19.01 10.84
N PHE A 418 3.77 -17.83 10.24
CA PHE A 418 3.12 -17.34 9.03
C PHE A 418 4.11 -16.75 8.02
N PRO A 419 4.62 -17.58 7.09
CA PRO A 419 5.38 -17.10 5.95
C PRO A 419 4.58 -16.04 5.18
N GLY A 420 5.24 -14.99 4.71
CA GLY A 420 4.58 -13.93 3.96
C GLY A 420 4.21 -12.69 4.78
N VAL A 421 4.10 -12.77 6.11
CA VAL A 421 3.69 -11.60 6.93
C VAL A 421 4.84 -10.61 7.11
N ARG A 422 4.61 -9.35 6.75
CA ARG A 422 5.61 -8.27 6.80
C ARG A 422 5.05 -7.01 7.45
N LEU A 423 5.96 -6.16 7.90
CA LEU A 423 5.64 -4.78 8.27
C LEU A 423 5.67 -3.88 7.03
N VAL A 424 4.81 -2.86 7.04
CA VAL A 424 4.86 -1.75 6.08
C VAL A 424 5.18 -0.44 6.79
N TYR A 425 5.92 0.43 6.12
CA TYR A 425 6.66 1.52 6.73
C TYR A 425 6.39 2.86 6.06
N ASN A 426 6.43 3.91 6.88
CA ASN A 426 6.81 5.24 6.45
C ASN A 426 8.29 5.45 6.74
N VAL A 427 9.06 5.88 5.74
CA VAL A 427 10.51 6.06 5.84
C VAL A 427 10.83 7.54 5.82
N LEU A 428 11.60 7.97 6.81
CA LEU A 428 12.07 9.33 6.99
C LEU A 428 13.59 9.38 6.92
N HIS A 429 14.12 10.56 6.61
CA HIS A 429 15.55 10.83 6.65
C HIS A 429 15.84 11.93 7.68
N THR A 430 16.70 11.68 8.66
CA THR A 430 16.93 12.63 9.78
C THR A 430 17.54 13.95 9.37
N ASP A 431 18.29 13.98 8.26
CA ASP A 431 18.85 15.22 7.70
C ASP A 431 17.86 15.95 6.75
N SER A 432 16.61 15.47 6.61
CA SER A 432 15.59 16.21 5.86
C SER A 432 15.24 17.50 6.60
N PRO A 433 15.12 18.66 5.91
CA PRO A 433 14.74 19.91 6.56
C PRO A 433 13.33 19.85 7.19
N SER A 434 12.44 19.04 6.62
CA SER A 434 11.08 18.79 7.10
C SER A 434 10.98 17.63 8.12
N TYR A 435 12.10 17.07 8.59
CA TYR A 435 12.12 15.82 9.36
C TYR A 435 11.23 15.85 10.60
N SER A 436 11.26 16.94 11.40
CA SER A 436 10.43 17.04 12.60
C SER A 436 8.94 17.02 12.26
N THR A 437 8.54 17.81 11.27
CA THR A 437 7.15 17.89 10.79
C THR A 437 6.69 16.54 10.23
N ALA A 438 7.50 15.91 9.37
CA ALA A 438 7.21 14.61 8.82
C ALA A 438 7.09 13.52 9.90
N ARG A 439 8.01 13.51 10.88
CA ARG A 439 7.97 12.58 12.03
C ARG A 439 6.72 12.77 12.87
N ASP A 440 6.29 14.00 13.09
CA ASP A 440 5.11 14.28 13.91
C ASP A 440 3.80 13.87 13.20
N LEU A 441 3.84 13.62 11.88
CA LEU A 441 2.73 13.04 11.11
C LEU A 441 2.70 11.51 11.11
N VAL A 442 3.84 10.83 10.97
CA VAL A 442 3.89 9.35 10.73
C VAL A 442 4.68 8.55 11.76
N GLY A 443 5.28 9.21 12.75
CA GLY A 443 6.21 8.61 13.68
C GLY A 443 6.00 9.05 15.12
N PHE A 444 7.08 9.00 15.89
CA PHE A 444 7.10 9.41 17.29
C PHE A 444 8.51 9.82 17.73
N ASN A 445 8.56 10.60 18.80
CA ASN A 445 9.78 10.92 19.54
C ASN A 445 10.15 9.74 20.43
N ASN A 446 11.25 9.04 20.12
CA ASN A 446 11.70 7.89 20.91
C ASN A 446 12.52 8.33 22.13
N ILE A 447 11.86 9.07 23.02
CA ILE A 447 12.32 9.45 24.36
C ILE A 447 11.22 9.08 25.35
N ASP A 448 11.53 8.99 26.64
CA ASP A 448 10.51 8.72 27.66
C ASP A 448 9.38 9.75 27.57
N SER A 449 8.15 9.26 27.44
CA SER A 449 6.94 10.07 27.22
C SER A 449 6.98 10.99 25.99
N GLY A 450 7.77 10.64 24.97
CA GLY A 450 7.83 11.39 23.72
C GLY A 450 6.47 11.48 23.02
N ALA A 451 6.25 12.57 22.28
CA ALA A 451 5.03 12.75 21.50
C ALA A 451 4.89 11.67 20.41
N LYS A 452 3.66 11.20 20.20
CA LYS A 452 3.26 10.26 19.14
C LYS A 452 2.43 11.02 18.12
N SER A 453 2.64 10.75 16.84
CA SER A 453 1.69 11.16 15.81
C SER A 453 0.32 10.51 16.02
N THR A 454 -0.72 11.05 15.38
CA THR A 454 -2.05 10.43 15.36
C THR A 454 -2.01 9.00 14.80
N LEU A 455 -1.13 8.74 13.83
CA LEU A 455 -0.90 7.39 13.32
C LEU A 455 -0.33 6.47 14.41
N CYS A 456 0.73 6.91 15.09
CA CYS A 456 1.43 6.11 16.07
C CYS A 456 0.77 6.08 17.46
N SER A 457 -0.28 6.86 17.68
CA SER A 457 -1.20 6.73 18.82
C SER A 457 -2.37 5.77 18.55
N GLY A 458 -2.49 5.24 17.32
CA GLY A 458 -3.54 4.32 16.92
C GLY A 458 -4.82 5.00 16.45
N GLY A 459 -4.80 6.31 16.17
CA GLY A 459 -5.95 7.07 15.68
C GLY A 459 -6.47 6.62 14.30
N PHE A 460 -5.65 5.92 13.51
CA PHE A 460 -6.00 5.45 12.17
C PHE A 460 -6.20 3.94 12.03
N LYS A 461 -6.41 3.21 13.14
CA LYS A 461 -6.64 1.75 13.10
C LYS A 461 -7.76 1.36 12.12
N THR A 462 -8.92 2.02 12.20
CA THR A 462 -10.06 1.75 11.32
C THR A 462 -9.73 2.04 9.84
N THR A 463 -8.98 3.11 9.56
CA THR A 463 -8.54 3.42 8.20
C THR A 463 -7.63 2.31 7.69
N ILE A 464 -6.57 1.96 8.43
CA ILE A 464 -5.62 0.89 8.07
C ILE A 464 -6.36 -0.41 7.73
N SER A 465 -7.28 -0.83 8.60
CA SER A 465 -8.08 -2.05 8.40
C SER A 465 -9.05 -1.97 7.22
N THR A 466 -9.60 -0.80 6.91
CA THR A 466 -10.46 -0.61 5.73
C THR A 466 -9.68 -0.86 4.44
N PHE A 467 -8.37 -0.60 4.43
CA PHE A 467 -7.46 -0.93 3.33
C PHE A 467 -6.87 -2.36 3.44
N GLY A 468 -7.46 -3.22 4.27
CA GLY A 468 -7.10 -4.64 4.36
C GLY A 468 -5.81 -4.93 5.12
N PHE A 469 -5.10 -3.93 5.64
CA PHE A 469 -3.91 -4.13 6.46
C PHE A 469 -4.29 -4.43 7.92
N SER A 470 -3.42 -5.12 8.67
CA SER A 470 -3.64 -5.33 10.11
C SER A 470 -2.93 -4.21 10.90
N PRO A 471 -3.63 -3.39 11.71
CA PRO A 471 -2.99 -2.37 12.52
C PRO A 471 -2.10 -2.98 13.60
N LEU A 472 -0.96 -2.34 13.88
CA LEU A 472 -0.08 -2.84 14.93
C LEU A 472 -0.68 -2.67 16.32
N THR A 473 -0.39 -3.64 17.18
CA THR A 473 -0.71 -3.56 18.59
C THR A 473 0.13 -2.48 19.27
N SER A 474 -0.33 -1.99 20.41
CA SER A 474 0.45 -1.04 21.21
C SER A 474 1.67 -1.73 21.81
N THR A 475 2.85 -1.13 21.65
CA THR A 475 4.09 -1.62 22.26
C THR A 475 4.09 -1.51 23.79
N ALA A 476 4.72 -2.49 24.43
CA ALA A 476 5.34 -2.28 25.74
C ALA A 476 6.58 -1.38 25.59
N ASN A 477 6.99 -0.67 26.65
CA ASN A 477 8.22 0.15 26.62
C ASN A 477 9.43 -0.68 26.18
N GLY A 478 10.17 -0.22 25.16
CA GLY A 478 11.37 -0.89 24.67
C GLY A 478 12.40 0.10 24.14
N ALA A 479 13.67 -0.32 24.03
CA ALA A 479 14.78 0.56 23.66
C ALA A 479 14.57 1.30 22.32
N SER A 480 13.88 0.69 21.36
CA SER A 480 13.60 1.25 20.03
C SER A 480 12.15 1.69 19.84
N ASN A 481 11.27 1.44 20.82
CA ASN A 481 9.84 1.66 20.69
C ASN A 481 9.27 2.34 21.93
N LEU A 482 8.57 3.45 21.71
CA LEU A 482 7.89 4.21 22.75
C LEU A 482 6.67 3.43 23.29
N ALA A 483 6.49 3.34 24.62
CA ALA A 483 5.31 2.68 25.19
C ALA A 483 3.97 3.24 24.66
N GLY A 484 3.06 2.30 24.44
CA GLY A 484 1.71 2.60 23.97
C GLY A 484 1.71 3.16 22.54
N SER A 485 2.76 2.92 21.75
CA SER A 485 2.78 3.28 20.35
C SER A 485 2.22 2.15 19.50
N SER A 486 1.33 2.48 18.56
CA SER A 486 0.88 1.59 17.48
C SER A 486 1.80 1.66 16.25
N CYS A 487 3.03 2.12 16.41
CA CYS A 487 4.08 2.04 15.40
C CYS A 487 5.30 1.28 15.94
N ARG A 488 6.22 0.90 15.06
CA ARG A 488 7.57 0.44 15.44
C ARG A 488 8.62 1.30 14.74
N ARG A 489 9.68 1.69 15.44
CA ARG A 489 10.79 2.42 14.83
C ARG A 489 11.97 1.47 14.62
N TYR A 490 12.46 1.44 13.39
CA TYR A 490 13.70 0.78 13.02
C TYR A 490 14.68 1.80 12.44
N LEU A 491 15.97 1.55 12.67
CA LEU A 491 17.05 2.23 11.97
C LEU A 491 17.44 1.34 10.78
N ALA A 492 17.80 1.97 9.67
CA ALA A 492 18.26 1.27 8.48
C ALA A 492 19.62 0.60 8.69
#